data_AF-A0A1H1NRY4-F1
#
_entry.id   AF-A0A1H1NRY4-F1
#
_cell.length_a   1.000
_cell.length_b   1.000
_cell.length_c   1.000
_cell.angle_alpha   90.00
_cell.angle_beta   90.00
_cell.angle_gamma   90.00
#
_symmetry.space_group_name_H-M   'P 1'
#
loop_
_entity.id
_entity.type
_entity.pdbx_description
1 polymer ?
#
loop_
_entity_poly.entity_id
_entity_poly.type
_entity_poly.pdbx_seq_one_letter_code
_entity_poly.pdbx_strand_id
1 'polypeptide(L)' 'MRLLAASAFAIGLGSMSVSAQAMPIAPVDKPVSNEITRVAQGCGPGMHRGPAGMCRPLFTCPPGWHTGPYGKKCFRN' A
#
# COMPACT_ATOMS: atom_id res chain seq x y z
N MET A 1 -18.50 -46.67 11.99
CA MET A 1 -18.52 -46.09 10.62
C MET A 1 -18.41 -44.56 10.60
N ARG A 2 -19.06 -43.79 11.48
CA ARG A 2 -19.01 -42.31 11.46
C ARG A 2 -17.62 -41.69 11.72
N LEU A 3 -16.81 -42.31 12.57
CA LEU A 3 -15.47 -41.83 12.92
C LEU A 3 -14.44 -41.99 11.79
N LEU A 4 -14.59 -43.00 10.94
CA LEU A 4 -13.70 -43.24 9.80
C LEU A 4 -13.94 -42.22 8.66
N ALA A 5 -15.19 -41.79 8.48
CA ALA A 5 -15.53 -40.75 7.52
C ALA A 5 -14.95 -39.37 7.92
N ALA A 6 -14.96 -39.06 9.22
CA ALA A 6 -14.42 -37.82 9.75
C ALA A 6 -12.89 -37.71 9.57
N SER A 7 -12.15 -38.81 9.77
CA SER A 7 -10.69 -38.83 9.58
C SER A 7 -10.29 -38.69 8.10
N ALA A 8 -11.05 -39.28 7.18
CA ALA A 8 -10.76 -39.16 5.75
C ALA A 8 -10.94 -37.71 5.23
N PHE A 9 -11.96 -37.01 5.75
CA PHE A 9 -12.18 -35.61 5.40
C PHE A 9 -11.07 -34.70 5.92
N ALA A 10 -10.61 -34.90 7.16
CA ALA A 10 -9.53 -34.11 7.75
C ALA A 10 -8.20 -34.25 6.98
N ILE A 11 -7.88 -35.46 6.50
CA ILE A 11 -6.68 -35.71 5.68
C ILE A 11 -6.81 -35.06 4.30
N GLY A 12 -8.01 -35.05 3.72
CA GLY A 12 -8.29 -34.41 2.42
C GLY A 12 -8.12 -32.88 2.42
N LEU A 13 -8.35 -32.20 3.55
CA LEU A 13 -8.11 -30.75 3.64
C LEU A 13 -6.62 -30.40 3.86
N GLY A 14 -5.85 -31.28 4.49
CA GLY A 14 -4.43 -31.01 4.78
C GLY A 14 -3.51 -31.03 3.56
N SER A 15 -3.94 -31.64 2.45
CA SER A 15 -3.19 -31.75 1.21
C SER A 15 -3.41 -30.59 0.23
N MET A 16 -4.23 -29.60 0.58
CA MET A 16 -4.43 -28.39 -0.23
C MET A 16 -3.40 -27.31 0.11
N SER A 17 -2.12 -27.58 -0.14
CA SER A 17 -1.08 -26.54 -0.10
C SER A 17 -1.18 -25.69 -1.36
N VAL A 18 -1.80 -24.51 -1.27
CA VAL A 18 -1.77 -23.51 -2.33
C VAL A 18 -0.34 -22.94 -2.41
N SER A 19 0.29 -23.06 -3.57
CA SER A 19 1.55 -22.38 -3.85
C SER A 19 1.31 -20.87 -3.89
N ALA A 20 1.91 -20.13 -2.96
CA ALA A 20 1.97 -18.68 -3.05
C ALA A 20 2.91 -18.31 -4.21
N GLN A 21 2.33 -17.95 -5.36
CA GLN A 21 3.09 -17.46 -6.49
C GLN A 21 3.68 -16.10 -6.12
N ALA A 22 4.93 -16.08 -5.68
CA ALA A 22 5.70 -14.85 -5.55
C ALA A 22 5.82 -14.24 -6.95
N MET A 23 5.22 -13.06 -7.16
CA MET A 23 5.30 -12.37 -8.45
C MET A 23 6.78 -12.11 -8.77
N PRO A 24 7.30 -12.61 -9.91
CA PRO A 24 8.67 -12.31 -10.32
C PRO A 24 8.80 -10.80 -10.52
N ILE A 25 9.92 -10.23 -10.07
CA ILE A 25 10.25 -8.85 -10.43
C ILE A 25 10.41 -8.82 -11.96
N ALA A 26 9.52 -8.13 -12.66
CA ALA A 26 9.62 -8.00 -14.11
C ALA A 26 10.79 -7.06 -14.45
N PRO A 27 11.61 -7.37 -15.49
CA PRO A 27 12.60 -6.43 -16.01
C PRO A 27 11.90 -5.13 -16.43
N VAL A 28 12.41 -3.99 -15.96
CA VAL A 28 11.88 -2.68 -16.35
C VAL A 28 12.58 -2.27 -17.64
N ASP A 29 12.06 -2.76 -18.77
CA ASP A 29 12.53 -2.39 -20.13
C ASP A 29 12.00 -1.01 -20.60
N LYS A 30 11.44 -0.20 -19.69
CA LYS A 30 10.82 1.08 -20.08
C LYS A 30 11.90 2.17 -20.17
N PRO A 31 12.01 2.88 -21.32
CA PRO A 31 12.76 4.13 -21.34
C PRO A 31 12.14 5.09 -20.33
N VAL A 32 12.99 5.80 -19.57
CA VAL A 32 12.57 6.82 -18.60
C VAL A 32 11.54 7.73 -19.27
N SER A 33 10.29 7.63 -18.83
CA SER A 33 9.17 8.36 -19.41
C SER A 33 9.42 9.85 -19.26
N ASN A 34 9.22 10.62 -20.34
CA ASN A 34 9.18 12.10 -20.36
C ASN A 34 8.50 12.62 -19.10
N GLU A 35 9.31 13.05 -18.13
CA GLU A 35 8.89 13.12 -16.73
C GLU A 35 8.03 14.36 -16.51
N ILE A 36 6.72 14.20 -16.75
CA ILE A 36 5.73 15.14 -16.26
C ILE A 36 5.71 14.99 -14.74
N THR A 37 6.53 15.81 -14.06
CA THR A 37 6.43 15.97 -12.61
C THR A 37 5.04 16.49 -12.31
N ARG A 38 4.19 15.64 -11.72
CA ARG A 38 2.83 16.06 -11.37
C ARG A 38 2.92 17.17 -10.34
N VAL A 39 2.40 18.35 -10.69
CA VAL A 39 2.20 19.47 -9.76
C VAL A 39 1.50 18.92 -8.52
N ALA A 40 2.08 19.18 -7.35
CA ALA A 40 1.51 18.73 -6.08
C ALA A 40 1.24 17.20 -6.01
N GLN A 41 2.12 16.39 -6.63
CA GLN A 41 2.00 14.93 -6.71
C GLN A 41 0.70 14.44 -7.37
N GLY A 42 0.01 15.30 -8.11
CA GLY A 42 -1.27 15.00 -8.77
C GLY A 42 -2.49 15.34 -7.91
N CYS A 43 -2.31 16.00 -6.78
CA CYS A 43 -3.41 16.48 -5.93
C CYS A 43 -3.82 17.94 -6.19
N GLY A 44 -3.08 18.67 -7.05
CA GLY A 44 -3.36 20.07 -7.37
C GLY A 44 -2.73 21.09 -6.41
N PRO A 45 -2.66 22.37 -6.78
CA PRO A 45 -1.93 23.40 -6.02
C PRO A 45 -2.30 23.44 -4.53
N GLY A 46 -1.29 23.51 -3.66
CA GLY A 46 -1.45 23.54 -2.20
C GLY A 46 -1.71 22.17 -1.54
N MET A 47 -1.89 21.11 -2.33
CA MET A 47 -2.13 19.75 -1.86
C MET A 47 -0.92 18.83 -2.05
N HIS A 48 -0.91 17.71 -1.35
CA HIS A 48 0.12 16.67 -1.39
C HIS A 48 -0.53 15.28 -1.25
N ARG A 49 0.07 14.23 -1.81
CA ARG A 49 -0.39 12.85 -1.60
C ARG A 49 0.05 12.35 -0.23
N GLY A 50 -0.94 11.92 0.54
CA GLY A 50 -0.74 11.20 1.78
C GLY A 50 -0.64 9.68 1.60
N PRO A 51 -0.48 8.95 2.72
CA PRO A 51 -0.60 7.52 2.82
C PRO A 51 -1.92 7.05 2.21
N ALA A 52 -1.89 5.86 1.62
CA ALA A 52 -3.01 5.29 0.86
C ALA A 52 -3.47 6.14 -0.36
N GLY A 53 -2.68 7.13 -0.80
CA GLY A 53 -2.96 7.91 -2.01
C GLY A 53 -3.97 9.03 -1.85
N MET A 54 -4.44 9.31 -0.63
CA MET A 54 -5.38 10.39 -0.35
C MET A 54 -4.74 11.78 -0.49
N CYS A 55 -5.44 12.77 -1.03
CA CYS A 55 -4.94 14.14 -1.13
C CYS A 55 -5.16 14.93 0.16
N ARG A 56 -4.18 15.73 0.57
CA ARG A 56 -4.24 16.56 1.78
C ARG A 56 -3.52 17.90 1.63
N PRO A 57 -3.78 18.91 2.49
CA PRO A 57 -3.01 20.17 2.52
C PRO A 57 -1.51 20.00 2.81
N LEU A 58 -0.67 20.84 2.20
CA LEU A 58 0.76 20.98 2.56
C LEU A 58 0.94 21.65 3.92
N PHE A 59 0.32 22.81 4.10
CA PHE A 59 0.57 23.72 5.22
C PHE A 59 -0.58 23.66 6.22
N THR A 60 -0.62 22.60 7.02
CA THR A 60 -1.60 22.42 8.10
C THR A 60 -1.04 22.74 9.48
N CYS A 61 0.28 22.96 9.58
CA CYS A 61 0.98 23.11 10.85
C CYS A 61 1.71 24.46 10.96
N PRO A 62 1.82 25.03 12.18
CA PRO A 62 2.61 26.23 12.42
C PRO A 62 4.12 26.01 12.15
N PRO A 63 4.90 27.10 12.00
CA PRO A 63 6.36 27.01 11.93
C PRO A 63 6.97 26.21 13.09
N GLY A 64 7.96 25.36 12.81
CA GLY A 64 8.60 24.49 13.81
C GLY A 64 7.90 23.14 14.04
N TRP A 65 6.82 22.86 13.31
CA TRP A 65 6.10 21.59 13.35
C TRP A 65 6.04 20.97 11.95
N HIS A 66 6.00 19.64 11.87
CA HIS A 66 5.79 18.93 10.62
C HIS A 66 4.43 18.22 10.59
N THR A 67 3.82 18.21 9.41
CA THR A 67 2.54 17.58 9.14
C THR A 67 2.69 16.06 9.15
N GLY A 68 1.97 15.38 10.05
CA GLY A 68 2.05 13.94 10.17
C GLY A 68 1.53 13.15 8.96
N PRO A 69 1.65 11.81 9.00
CA PRO A 69 1.29 10.95 7.88
C PRO A 69 -0.13 11.14 7.41
N TYR A 70 -1.11 11.49 8.23
CA TYR A 70 -2.50 11.67 7.77
C TYR A 70 -2.94 13.14 7.67
N GLY A 71 -2.05 14.11 7.88
CA GLY A 71 -2.40 15.52 7.85
C GLY A 71 -3.29 16.02 9.01
N LYS A 72 -3.60 15.16 9.98
CA LYS A 72 -4.51 15.46 11.10
C LYS A 72 -3.83 15.94 12.37
N LYS A 73 -2.52 15.67 12.50
CA LYS A 73 -1.72 15.99 13.68
C LYS A 73 -0.40 16.61 13.26
N CYS A 74 0.04 17.58 14.04
CA CYS A 74 1.35 18.19 13.92
C CYS A 74 2.31 17.52 14.90
N PHE A 75 3.54 17.31 14.46
CA PHE A 75 4.60 16.69 15.25
C PHE A 75 5.75 17.69 15.38
N ARG A 76 6.36 17.77 16.57
CA ARG A 76 7.52 18.62 16.78
C ARG A 76 8.73 17.93 16.14
N ASN A 77 9.57 18.72 15.47
CA ASN A 77 10.82 18.23 14.91
C ASN A 77 11.85 17.90 16.00
#